data_AF-A0A1E7I0P4-F1
#
_entry.id   AF-A0A1E7I0P4-F1
#
_cell.length_a   1.000
_cell.length_b   1.000
_cell.length_c   1.000
_cell.angle_alpha   90.00
_cell.angle_beta   90.00
_cell.angle_gamma   90.00
#
_symmetry.space_group_name_H-M   'P 1'
#
loop_
_entity.id
_entity.type
_entity.pdbx_description
1 polymer ?
#
loop_
_entity_poly.entity_id
_entity_poly.type
_entity_poly.pdbx_seq_one_letter_code
_entity_poly.pdbx_strand_id
1 'polypeptide(L)'
;MATVLQSKWLFHYLNQNADTFFNAAESARAAKYKCKKEENFKKVGWDNKKRFEPQIAEWLNDEGLSESALKLKLISLLDAKETKFFQKDGKVIDQVNVEALGVQQKALDMALKMKGLYAPEKRDVNVDLKDKEAKAAVTGFFAGIMGVPSDQPKGD
;
A
#
# COMPACT_ATOMS: atom_id res chain seq x y z
N MET A 1 -18.57 21.89 7.17
CA MET A 1 -18.96 21.44 5.82
C MET A 1 -17.72 20.99 5.05
N ALA A 2 -17.81 19.86 4.36
CA ALA A 2 -16.74 19.38 3.48
C ALA A 2 -16.72 20.18 2.17
N THR A 3 -15.54 20.38 1.60
CA THR A 3 -15.42 21.00 0.27
C THR A 3 -15.73 19.99 -0.83
N VAL A 4 -16.05 20.48 -2.04
CA VAL A 4 -16.31 19.62 -3.21
C VAL A 4 -15.15 18.65 -3.49
N LEU A 5 -13.90 19.11 -3.33
CA LEU A 5 -12.71 18.27 -3.52
C LEU A 5 -12.61 17.17 -2.44
N GLN A 6 -12.97 17.50 -1.21
CA GLN A 6 -12.97 16.56 -0.09
C GLN A 6 -14.02 15.46 -0.27
N SER A 7 -15.22 15.81 -0.74
CA SER A 7 -16.26 14.82 -1.06
C SER A 7 -15.85 13.92 -2.22
N LYS A 8 -15.22 14.47 -3.27
CA LYS A 8 -14.66 13.67 -4.38
C LYS A 8 -13.55 12.74 -3.90
N TRP A 9 -12.70 13.21 -3.00
CA TRP A 9 -11.66 12.38 -2.38
C TRP A 9 -12.28 11.19 -1.65
N LEU A 10 -13.30 11.43 -0.82
CA LEU A 10 -13.96 10.36 -0.08
C LEU A 10 -14.60 9.32 -1.01
N PHE A 11 -15.24 9.79 -2.09
CA PHE A 11 -15.79 8.93 -3.13
C PHE A 11 -14.72 8.02 -3.76
N HIS A 12 -13.57 8.57 -4.18
CA HIS A 12 -12.47 7.77 -4.73
C HIS A 12 -11.82 6.84 -3.71
N TYR A 13 -11.77 7.25 -2.44
CA TYR A 13 -11.17 6.48 -1.36
C TYR A 13 -11.99 5.23 -0.99
N LEU A 14 -13.31 5.33 -1.06
CA LEU A 14 -14.25 4.26 -0.68
C LEU A 14 -14.81 3.48 -1.90
N ASN A 15 -14.45 3.85 -3.13
CA ASN A 15 -14.89 3.12 -4.31
C ASN A 15 -14.10 1.80 -4.47
N GLN A 16 -14.75 0.68 -4.14
CA GLN A 16 -14.17 -0.66 -4.20
C GLN A 16 -13.69 -1.08 -5.60
N ASN A 17 -14.24 -0.48 -6.66
CA ASN A 17 -13.89 -0.79 -8.05
C ASN A 17 -12.78 0.11 -8.61
N ALA A 18 -12.22 1.01 -7.81
CA ALA A 18 -11.18 1.92 -8.25
C ALA A 18 -9.80 1.49 -7.73
N ASP A 19 -8.75 1.72 -8.52
CA ASP A 19 -7.36 1.51 -8.11
C ASP A 19 -6.94 2.41 -6.93
N THR A 20 -7.75 3.43 -6.62
CA THR A 20 -7.57 4.35 -5.49
C THR A 20 -8.14 3.84 -4.18
N PHE A 21 -8.81 2.68 -4.16
CA PHE A 21 -9.47 2.13 -2.98
C PHE A 21 -8.53 2.03 -1.79
N PHE A 22 -8.91 2.63 -0.67
CA PHE A 22 -8.10 2.81 0.54
C PHE A 22 -6.70 3.43 0.37
N ASN A 23 -6.40 3.99 -0.81
CA ASN A 23 -5.16 4.72 -1.05
C ASN A 23 -5.40 6.23 -0.96
N ALA A 24 -5.02 6.80 0.19
CA ALA A 24 -5.31 8.20 0.52
C ALA A 24 -4.62 9.21 -0.41
N ALA A 25 -3.40 8.91 -0.85
CA ALA A 25 -2.62 9.80 -1.73
C ALA A 25 -3.14 9.75 -3.16
N GLU A 26 -3.39 8.55 -3.70
CA GLU A 26 -3.94 8.38 -5.04
C GLU A 26 -5.37 8.94 -5.14
N SER A 27 -6.18 8.77 -4.09
CA SER A 27 -7.51 9.38 -4.01
C SER A 27 -7.44 10.92 -4.05
N ALA A 28 -6.38 11.53 -3.52
CA ALA A 28 -6.16 12.98 -3.62
C ALA A 28 -5.78 13.42 -5.03
N ARG A 29 -5.02 12.60 -5.76
CA ARG A 29 -4.76 12.84 -7.19
C ARG A 29 -6.03 12.72 -8.02
N ALA A 30 -6.81 11.65 -7.81
CA ALA A 30 -8.08 11.41 -8.52
C ALA A 30 -9.11 12.50 -8.26
N ALA A 31 -9.16 13.03 -7.03
CA ALA A 31 -10.01 14.17 -6.66
C ALA A 31 -9.53 15.52 -7.25
N LYS A 32 -8.43 15.55 -8.01
CA LYS A 32 -7.85 16.71 -8.69
C LYS A 32 -7.31 17.80 -7.76
N TYR A 33 -6.72 17.41 -6.62
CA TYR A 33 -5.98 18.35 -5.78
C TYR A 33 -4.75 18.89 -6.53
N LYS A 34 -4.52 20.20 -6.43
CA LYS A 34 -3.38 20.87 -7.07
C LYS A 34 -2.14 20.78 -6.17
N CYS A 35 -1.46 19.64 -6.19
CA CYS A 35 -0.19 19.47 -5.48
C CYS A 35 0.96 19.30 -6.48
N LYS A 36 2.08 19.99 -6.23
CA LYS A 36 3.29 19.92 -7.09
C LYS A 36 4.24 18.77 -6.72
N LYS A 37 4.22 18.35 -5.46
CA LYS A 37 5.10 17.32 -4.90
C LYS A 37 4.28 16.18 -4.34
N GLU A 38 4.87 14.99 -4.35
CA GLU A 38 4.23 13.77 -3.88
C GLU A 38 3.88 13.81 -2.38
N GLU A 39 4.77 14.36 -1.57
CA GLU A 39 4.58 14.49 -0.12
C GLU A 39 3.32 15.28 0.24
N ASN A 40 2.95 16.26 -0.59
CA ASN A 40 1.76 17.06 -0.38
C ASN A 40 0.48 16.25 -0.60
N PHE A 41 0.47 15.31 -1.56
CA PHE A 41 -0.67 14.39 -1.74
C PHE A 41 -0.84 13.47 -0.54
N LYS A 42 0.27 12.96 0.02
CA LYS A 42 0.24 12.14 1.25
C LYS A 42 -0.32 12.93 2.44
N LYS A 43 0.13 14.17 2.62
CA LYS A 43 -0.36 15.05 3.68
C LYS A 43 -1.85 15.32 3.54
N VAL A 44 -2.31 15.73 2.35
CA VAL A 44 -3.73 15.96 2.06
C VAL A 44 -4.57 14.69 2.30
N GLY A 45 -4.08 13.53 1.85
CA GLY A 45 -4.74 12.25 2.06
C GLY A 45 -4.88 11.91 3.55
N TRP A 46 -3.83 12.15 4.34
CA TRP A 46 -3.89 11.93 5.79
C TRP A 46 -4.83 12.91 6.50
N ASP A 47 -4.80 14.19 6.15
CA ASP A 47 -5.69 15.23 6.70
C ASP A 47 -7.16 14.89 6.39
N ASN A 48 -7.45 14.51 5.14
CA ASN A 48 -8.79 14.09 4.73
C ASN A 48 -9.23 12.82 5.44
N LYS A 49 -8.34 11.81 5.57
CA LYS A 49 -8.65 10.57 6.29
C LYS A 49 -9.05 10.84 7.74
N LYS A 50 -8.30 11.69 8.44
CA LYS A 50 -8.65 12.09 9.82
C LYS A 50 -9.99 12.83 9.89
N ARG A 51 -10.23 13.75 8.96
CA ARG A 51 -11.50 14.49 8.92
C ARG A 51 -12.70 13.58 8.67
N PHE A 52 -12.54 12.57 7.82
CA PHE A 52 -13.61 11.66 7.42
C PHE A 52 -13.62 10.35 8.21
N GLU A 53 -12.83 10.24 9.26
CA GLU A 53 -12.74 9.03 10.10
C GLU A 53 -14.12 8.52 10.56
N PRO A 54 -15.07 9.37 11.03
CA PRO A 54 -16.40 8.89 11.40
C PRO A 54 -17.19 8.30 10.22
N GLN A 55 -17.14 8.94 9.05
CA GLN A 55 -17.87 8.48 7.87
C GLN A 55 -17.25 7.22 7.26
N ILE A 56 -15.93 7.10 7.31
CA ILE A 56 -15.21 5.89 6.91
C ILE A 56 -15.57 4.74 7.87
N ALA A 57 -15.66 5.01 9.17
CA ALA A 57 -16.07 4.00 10.16
C ALA A 57 -17.52 3.55 9.97
N GLU A 58 -18.44 4.48 9.70
CA GLU A 58 -19.83 4.18 9.37
C GLU A 58 -19.92 3.31 8.10
N TRP A 59 -19.24 3.71 7.03
CA TRP A 59 -19.17 2.92 5.79
C TRP A 59 -18.58 1.52 6.02
N LEU A 60 -17.52 1.40 6.82
CA LEU A 60 -16.96 0.09 7.19
C LEU A 60 -17.96 -0.78 7.95
N ASN A 61 -18.81 -0.19 8.79
CA ASN A 61 -19.85 -0.92 9.49
C ASN A 61 -20.92 -1.42 8.51
N ASP A 62 -21.36 -0.58 7.58
CA ASP A 62 -22.37 -0.92 6.57
C ASP A 62 -21.91 -2.05 5.65
N GLU A 63 -20.62 -2.06 5.29
CA GLU A 63 -20.00 -3.12 4.48
C GLU A 63 -19.67 -4.41 5.29
N GLY A 64 -20.00 -4.45 6.58
CA GLY A 64 -19.70 -5.62 7.43
C GLY A 64 -18.20 -5.84 7.66
N LEU A 65 -17.44 -4.74 7.62
CA LEU A 65 -16.00 -4.64 7.91
C LEU A 65 -15.73 -3.95 9.26
N SER A 66 -16.75 -3.82 10.11
CA SER A 66 -16.58 -3.39 11.50
C SER A 66 -15.61 -4.31 12.25
N GLU A 67 -14.93 -3.78 13.26
CA GLU A 67 -14.01 -4.58 14.08
C GLU A 67 -14.71 -5.82 14.68
N SER A 68 -15.95 -5.65 15.14
CA SER A 68 -16.77 -6.75 15.67
C SER A 68 -17.10 -7.79 14.60
N ALA A 69 -17.49 -7.36 13.39
CA ALA A 69 -17.78 -8.28 12.29
C ALA A 69 -16.53 -9.04 11.83
N LEU A 70 -15.38 -8.37 11.78
CA LEU A 70 -14.10 -8.99 11.46
C LEU A 70 -13.70 -10.02 12.53
N LYS A 71 -13.90 -9.73 13.82
CA LYS A 71 -13.67 -10.70 14.92
C LYS A 71 -14.57 -11.93 14.79
N LEU A 72 -15.85 -11.75 14.47
CA LEU A 72 -16.77 -12.87 14.25
C LEU A 72 -16.34 -13.74 13.06
N LYS A 73 -15.94 -13.11 11.94
CA LYS A 73 -15.39 -13.83 10.78
C LYS A 73 -14.11 -14.59 11.14
N LEU A 74 -13.23 -13.99 11.96
CA LEU A 74 -12.02 -14.64 12.43
C LEU A 74 -12.34 -15.88 13.29
N ILE A 75 -13.26 -15.78 14.25
CA ILE A 75 -13.69 -16.92 15.07
C ILE A 75 -14.23 -18.03 14.16
N SER A 76 -15.08 -17.70 13.18
CA SER A 76 -15.59 -18.67 12.22
C SER A 76 -14.49 -19.35 11.39
N LEU A 77 -13.40 -18.66 11.07
CA LEU A 77 -12.26 -19.24 10.35
C LEU A 77 -11.39 -20.12 11.26
N LEU A 78 -11.30 -19.80 12.55
CA LEU A 78 -10.61 -20.62 13.54
C LEU A 78 -11.35 -21.93 13.82
N ASP A 79 -12.67 -21.95 13.63
CA ASP A 79 -13.49 -23.17 13.75
C ASP A 79 -13.69 -23.90 12.40
N ALA A 80 -12.99 -23.50 11.34
CA ALA A 80 -13.17 -24.06 10.00
C ALA A 80 -12.85 -25.56 9.96
N LYS A 81 -13.71 -26.33 9.31
CA LYS A 81 -13.56 -27.77 9.06
C LYS A 81 -13.49 -28.04 7.56
N GLU A 82 -12.71 -29.03 7.18
CA GLU A 82 -12.59 -29.52 5.81
C GLU A 82 -12.99 -30.99 5.75
N THR A 83 -13.68 -31.37 4.66
CA THR A 83 -14.01 -32.78 4.41
C THR A 83 -12.86 -33.41 3.64
N LYS A 84 -12.21 -34.41 4.24
CA LYS A 84 -11.20 -35.22 3.56
C LYS A 84 -11.83 -36.47 2.98
N PHE A 85 -11.59 -36.67 1.68
CA PHE A 85 -12.01 -37.84 0.94
C PHE A 85 -10.86 -38.84 0.90
N PHE A 86 -11.05 -40.02 1.47
CA PHE A 86 -10.08 -41.10 1.37
C PHE A 86 -10.45 -41.97 0.17
N GLN A 87 -9.54 -42.02 -0.80
CA GLN A 87 -9.69 -42.86 -1.99
C GLN A 87 -8.74 -44.04 -1.90
N LYS A 88 -9.22 -45.22 -2.23
CA LYS A 88 -8.36 -46.36 -2.58
C LYS A 88 -8.94 -47.05 -3.80
N ASP A 89 -8.05 -47.35 -4.74
CA ASP A 89 -8.37 -47.92 -6.05
C ASP A 89 -9.38 -47.08 -6.87
N GLY A 90 -9.26 -45.75 -6.79
CA GLY A 90 -10.10 -44.81 -7.55
C GLY A 90 -11.55 -44.69 -7.06
N LYS A 91 -11.91 -45.35 -5.95
CA LYS A 91 -13.21 -45.21 -5.29
C LYS A 91 -13.04 -44.44 -3.97
N VAL A 92 -13.91 -43.46 -3.74
CA VAL A 92 -14.04 -42.80 -2.44
C VAL A 92 -14.60 -43.82 -1.45
N ILE A 93 -13.79 -44.18 -0.46
CA ILE A 93 -14.13 -45.22 0.52
C ILE A 93 -14.69 -44.59 1.79
N ASP A 94 -14.19 -43.41 2.15
CA ASP A 94 -14.56 -42.74 3.38
C ASP A 94 -14.51 -41.21 3.25
N GLN A 95 -15.35 -40.54 4.04
CA GLN A 95 -15.43 -39.09 4.14
C GLN A 95 -15.38 -38.71 5.61
N VAL A 96 -14.32 -38.03 6.02
CA VAL A 96 -14.16 -37.58 7.40
C VAL A 96 -14.08 -36.07 7.43
N ASN A 97 -14.90 -35.46 8.28
CA ASN A 97 -14.80 -34.04 8.59
C ASN A 97 -13.68 -33.85 9.61
N VAL A 98 -12.62 -33.15 9.19
CA VAL A 98 -11.47 -32.83 10.04
C VAL A 98 -11.34 -31.32 10.16
N GLU A 99 -10.60 -30.87 11.17
CA GLU A 99 -10.27 -29.45 11.30
C GLU A 99 -9.39 -29.00 10.14
N ALA A 100 -9.73 -27.84 9.55
CA ALA A 100 -8.97 -27.25 8.47
C ALA A 100 -7.76 -26.49 9.05
N LEU A 101 -6.84 -27.21 9.70
CA LEU A 101 -5.69 -26.64 10.43
C LEU A 101 -4.90 -25.61 9.60
N GLY A 102 -4.76 -25.83 8.29
CA GLY A 102 -4.09 -24.89 7.39
C GLY A 102 -4.83 -23.56 7.20
N VAL A 103 -6.17 -23.58 7.19
CA VAL A 103 -7.01 -22.36 7.13
C VAL A 103 -6.94 -21.62 8.47
N GLN A 104 -7.05 -22.37 9.58
CA GLN A 104 -6.98 -21.82 10.93
C GLN A 104 -5.62 -21.15 11.20
N GLN A 105 -4.52 -21.80 10.80
CA GLN A 105 -3.17 -21.25 10.96
C GLN A 105 -2.98 -19.96 10.17
N LYS A 106 -3.44 -19.90 8.91
CA LYS A 106 -3.38 -18.67 8.10
C LYS A 106 -4.21 -17.54 8.70
N ALA A 107 -5.40 -17.86 9.21
CA ALA A 107 -6.26 -16.88 9.87
C ALA A 107 -5.60 -16.30 11.13
N LEU A 108 -4.98 -17.16 11.94
CA LEU A 108 -4.24 -16.76 13.13
C LEU A 108 -3.02 -15.90 12.78
N ASP A 109 -2.21 -16.32 11.81
CA ASP A 109 -1.04 -15.56 11.35
C ASP A 109 -1.43 -14.15 10.89
N MET A 110 -2.49 -14.03 10.08
CA MET A 110 -2.99 -12.72 9.64
C MET A 110 -3.45 -11.87 10.82
N ALA A 111 -4.17 -12.44 11.77
CA ALA A 111 -4.65 -11.72 12.95
C ALA A 111 -3.49 -11.20 13.82
N LEU A 112 -2.46 -12.04 14.03
CA LEU A 112 -1.26 -11.67 14.78
C LEU A 112 -0.43 -10.60 14.06
N LYS A 113 -0.32 -10.67 12.72
CA LYS A 113 0.30 -9.61 11.90
C LYS A 113 -0.46 -8.29 12.05
N MET A 114 -1.79 -8.30 11.98
CA MET A 114 -2.61 -7.10 12.16
C MET A 114 -2.50 -6.51 13.57
N LYS A 115 -2.35 -7.35 14.60
CA LYS A 115 -2.14 -6.91 15.99
C LYS A 115 -0.72 -6.34 16.23
N GLY A 116 0.17 -6.43 15.23
CA GLY A 116 1.55 -5.94 15.35
C GLY A 116 2.44 -6.81 16.23
N LEU A 117 2.07 -8.08 16.45
CA LEU A 117 2.87 -9.02 17.24
C LEU A 117 4.00 -9.67 16.42
N TYR A 118 4.00 -9.45 15.10
CA TYR A 118 5.10 -9.83 14.21
C TYR A 118 6.12 -8.71 14.10
N ALA A 119 7.39 -9.10 13.96
CA ALA A 119 8.44 -8.15 13.57
C ALA A 119 8.06 -7.49 12.24
N PRO A 120 8.18 -6.15 12.10
CA PRO A 120 7.87 -5.48 10.86
C PRO A 120 8.74 -6.05 9.74
N GLU A 121 8.11 -6.49 8.66
CA GLU A 121 8.82 -6.97 7.47
C GLU A 121 9.73 -5.84 6.96
N LYS A 122 11.03 -6.13 6.85
CA LYS A 122 12.02 -5.16 6.33
C LYS A 122 11.62 -4.83 4.90
N ARG A 123 11.17 -3.59 4.67
CA ARG A 123 10.95 -3.08 3.32
C ARG A 123 12.29 -2.72 2.74
N ASP A 124 12.87 -3.61 1.95
CA ASP A 124 13.97 -3.26 1.07
C ASP A 124 13.41 -2.38 -0.04
N VAL A 125 13.48 -1.06 0.16
CA VAL A 125 13.23 -0.10 -0.91
C VAL A 125 14.42 -0.19 -1.86
N ASN A 126 14.34 -1.09 -2.83
CA ASN A 126 15.30 -1.13 -3.93
C ASN A 126 14.99 0.08 -4.83
N VAL A 127 15.52 1.24 -4.43
CA VAL A 127 15.59 2.40 -5.32
C VAL A 127 16.64 2.03 -6.36
N ASP A 128 16.20 1.53 -7.50
CA ASP A 128 17.02 1.46 -8.71
C ASP A 128 17.50 2.89 -9.00
N LEU A 129 18.72 3.19 -8.55
CA LEU A 129 19.44 4.42 -8.80
C LEU A 129 19.83 4.46 -10.28
N LYS A 130 18.86 4.73 -11.16
CA LYS A 130 19.10 5.12 -12.56
C LYS A 130 19.49 6.60 -12.71
N ASP A 131 19.80 7.30 -11.62
CA ASP A 131 20.18 8.73 -11.62
C ASP A 131 21.70 8.99 -11.50
N LYS A 132 22.55 7.98 -11.71
CA LYS A 132 24.01 8.19 -11.73
C LYS A 132 24.52 8.85 -13.01
N GLU A 133 23.72 8.96 -14.07
CA GLU A 133 24.14 9.62 -15.32
C GLU A 133 23.87 11.15 -15.32
N ALA A 134 22.96 11.66 -14.49
CA ALA A 134 22.67 13.10 -14.44
C ALA A 134 23.77 13.93 -13.72
N LYS A 135 24.57 13.31 -12.86
CA LYS A 135 25.67 14.01 -12.16
C LYS A 135 26.96 14.14 -12.98
N ALA A 136 27.13 13.36 -14.06
CA ALA A 136 28.28 13.51 -14.95
C ALA A 136 28.06 14.63 -16.00
N ALA A 137 26.82 14.93 -16.36
CA ALA A 137 26.49 15.96 -17.35
C ALA A 137 26.62 17.40 -16.80
N VAL A 138 26.38 17.61 -15.51
CA VAL A 138 26.44 18.95 -14.90
C VAL A 138 27.88 19.41 -14.63
N THR A 139 28.81 18.48 -14.34
CA THR A 139 30.25 18.79 -14.17
C THR A 139 30.96 19.06 -15.49
N GLY A 140 30.48 18.52 -16.61
CA GLY A 140 31.03 18.78 -17.95
C GLY A 140 30.63 20.13 -18.55
N PHE A 141 29.47 20.69 -18.17
CA PHE A 141 28.99 21.95 -18.74
C PHE A 141 29.64 23.19 -18.14
N PHE A 142 30.11 23.13 -16.88
CA PHE A 142 30.77 24.27 -16.22
C PHE A 142 32.27 24.42 -16.55
N ALA A 143 32.92 23.40 -17.12
CA ALA A 143 34.33 23.46 -17.51
C ALA A 143 34.58 24.15 -18.87
N GLY A 144 33.52 24.45 -19.64
CA GLY A 144 33.64 25.00 -21.00
C GLY A 144 33.48 26.52 -21.14
N ILE A 145 33.19 27.27 -20.06
CA ILE A 145 32.84 28.71 -20.14
C ILE A 145 33.68 29.58 -19.19
N MET A 146 34.88 29.16 -18.80
CA MET A 146 35.87 30.10 -18.24
C MET A 146 37.23 29.87 -18.88
N GLY A 147 37.55 30.78 -19.81
CA GLY A 147 38.86 30.89 -20.43
C GLY A 147 39.95 31.17 -19.40
N VAL A 148 41.12 30.59 -19.64
CA VAL A 148 42.38 30.93 -18.97
C VAL A 148 43.47 30.93 -20.05
N PRO A 149 44.43 31.88 -20.00
CA PRO A 149 45.07 32.47 -21.17
C PRO A 149 46.35 31.76 -21.62
N SER A 150 46.78 32.16 -22.81
CA SER A 150 47.99 31.77 -23.53
C SER A 150 49.29 32.06 -22.75
N ASP A 151 50.17 31.06 -22.66
CA ASP A 151 51.60 31.27 -22.44
C ASP A 151 52.38 30.81 -23.68
N GLN A 152 53.05 31.77 -24.33
CA GLN A 152 54.11 31.52 -25.30
C GLN A 152 55.46 31.41 -24.57
N PRO A 153 56.39 30.54 -25.00
CA PRO A 153 57.77 30.58 -24.54
C PRO A 153 58.57 31.61 -25.36
N LYS A 154 59.28 32.51 -24.67
CA LYS A 154 60.46 33.23 -25.21
C LYS A 154 61.69 32.77 -24.45
N GLY A 155 62.71 32.35 -25.19
CA GLY A 155 64.05 32.10 -24.67
C GLY A 155 64.75 33.40 -24.28
N ASP A 156 65.72 33.28 -23.37
CA ASP A 156 67.15 33.21 -23.70
C ASP A 156 67.84 32.29 -22.68
#